data_AF-A0A2R5HHT3-F1
#
_entry.id   AF-A0A2R5HHT3-F1
#
_cell.length_a   1.000
_cell.length_b   1.000
_cell.length_c   1.000
_cell.angle_alpha   90.00
_cell.angle_beta   90.00
_cell.angle_gamma   90.00
#
_symmetry.space_group_name_H-M   'P 1'
#
loop_
_entity.id
_entity.type
_entity.pdbx_description
1 polymer ?
#
loop_
_entity_poly.entity_id
_entity_poly.type
_entity_poly.pdbx_seq_one_letter_code
_entity_poly.pdbx_strand_id
1 'polypeptide(L)'
;MKAFVKYFLLVLGSLIVLTPLVIALIVSLIDNASFTAKGIDFSLFTLQNYFLAFSQANLLTFMINSLVISVFLVAAQLLVSSLAAYAFVFIEFRSKAWWFSVFLATLMVPLSRFSSPTLPASSRSA
;
A
#
# COMPACT_ATOMS: atom_id res chain seq x y z
N MET A 1 20.52 -30.84 -11.45
CA MET A 1 19.55 -30.24 -12.39
C MET A 1 18.34 -29.57 -11.70
N LYS A 2 17.69 -30.18 -10.69
CA LYS A 2 16.55 -29.58 -9.96
C LYS A 2 16.85 -28.22 -9.29
N ALA A 3 18.07 -28.03 -8.77
CA ALA A 3 18.49 -26.76 -8.18
C ALA A 3 18.57 -25.64 -9.23
N PHE A 4 19.14 -25.92 -10.41
CA PHE A 4 19.26 -24.95 -11.50
C PHE A 4 17.89 -24.42 -11.97
N VAL A 5 16.91 -25.32 -12.14
CA VAL A 5 15.53 -24.94 -12.53
C VAL A 5 14.86 -24.09 -11.45
N LYS A 6 15.08 -24.39 -10.16
CA LYS A 6 14.55 -23.58 -9.04
C LYS A 6 15.13 -22.16 -9.03
N TYR A 7 16.45 -22.03 -9.14
CA TYR A 7 17.10 -20.72 -9.17
C TYR A 7 16.70 -19.92 -10.42
N PHE A 8 16.59 -20.58 -11.58
CA PHE A 8 16.11 -19.94 -12.80
C PHE A 8 14.69 -19.38 -12.66
N LEU A 9 13.75 -20.17 -12.10
CA LEU A 9 12.38 -19.72 -11.80
C LEU A 9 12.34 -18.58 -10.77
N LEU A 10 13.17 -18.64 -9.72
CA LEU A 10 13.26 -17.57 -8.71
C LEU A 10 13.77 -16.26 -9.31
N VAL A 11 14.80 -16.32 -10.17
CA VAL A 11 15.34 -15.14 -10.86
C VAL A 11 14.29 -14.54 -11.80
N LEU A 12 13.60 -15.37 -12.59
CA LEU A 12 12.52 -14.93 -13.47
C LEU A 12 11.38 -14.27 -12.70
N GLY A 13 10.91 -14.91 -11.62
CA GLY A 13 9.88 -14.36 -10.75
C GLY A 13 10.29 -13.04 -10.10
N SER A 14 11.53 -12.95 -9.63
CA SER A 14 12.08 -11.72 -9.06
C SER A 14 12.13 -10.58 -10.09
N LEU A 15 12.53 -10.85 -11.33
CA LEU A 15 12.57 -9.84 -12.40
C LEU A 15 11.18 -9.27 -12.68
N ILE A 16 10.16 -10.13 -12.75
CA ILE A 16 8.77 -9.70 -12.98
C ILE A 16 8.27 -8.80 -11.85
N VAL A 17 8.51 -9.18 -10.60
CA VAL A 17 8.05 -8.40 -9.42
C VAL A 17 8.83 -7.08 -9.26
N LEU A 18 10.12 -7.06 -9.62
CA LEU A 18 10.94 -5.85 -9.53
C LEU A 18 10.71 -4.88 -10.69
N THR A 19 10.18 -5.33 -11.82
CA THR A 19 9.92 -4.48 -13.00
C THR A 19 9.16 -3.18 -12.66
N PRO A 20 7.99 -3.21 -12.00
CA PRO A 20 7.28 -1.97 -11.64
C PRO A 20 8.08 -1.08 -10.67
N LEU A 21 8.89 -1.67 -9.78
CA LEU A 21 9.74 -0.92 -8.86
C LEU A 21 10.85 -0.17 -9.61
N VAL A 22 11.48 -0.82 -10.59
CA VAL A 22 12.51 -0.21 -11.43
C VAL A 22 11.93 0.94 -12.26
N ILE A 23 10.74 0.77 -12.84
CA ILE A 23 10.04 1.83 -13.57
C ILE A 23 9.70 3.00 -12.63
N ALA A 24 9.17 2.72 -11.44
CA ALA A 24 8.85 3.76 -10.46
C ALA A 24 10.09 4.57 -10.04
N LEU A 25 11.24 3.91 -9.88
CA LEU A 25 12.51 4.59 -9.60
C LEU A 25 12.93 5.48 -10.77
N ILE A 26 12.89 4.98 -12.01
CA ILE A 26 13.23 5.78 -13.19
C ILE A 26 12.32 7.00 -13.31
N VAL A 27 11.01 6.83 -13.13
CA VAL A 27 10.03 7.94 -13.18
C VAL A 27 10.27 8.94 -12.06
N SER A 28 10.63 8.49 -10.86
CA SER A 28 10.95 9.38 -9.72
C SER A 28 12.17 10.28 -9.99
N LEU A 29 13.04 9.94 -10.95
CA LEU A 29 14.26 10.66 -11.28
C LEU A 29 14.13 11.54 -12.55
N ILE A 30 13.01 11.45 -13.28
CA ILE A 30 12.74 12.21 -14.51
C ILE A 30 11.73 13.32 -14.21
N ASP A 31 11.90 14.50 -14.81
CA ASP A 31 10.96 15.62 -14.66
C ASP A 31 9.54 15.26 -15.15
N ASN A 32 8.52 15.68 -14.39
CA ASN A 32 7.11 15.34 -14.62
C ASN A 32 6.62 15.83 -16.00
N ALA A 33 7.19 16.92 -16.50
CA ALA A 33 6.87 17.48 -17.82
C ALA A 33 7.35 16.58 -18.98
N SER A 34 8.42 15.79 -18.77
CA SER A 34 9.03 14.96 -19.82
C SER A 34 8.38 13.59 -19.95
N PHE A 35 7.83 13.03 -18.86
CA PHE A 35 7.15 11.72 -18.89
C PHE A 35 5.91 11.70 -19.80
N THR A 36 5.14 12.80 -19.81
CA THR A 36 3.90 12.93 -20.61
C THR A 36 4.18 13.25 -22.09
N ALA A 37 5.34 13.84 -22.40
CA ALA A 37 5.56 14.47 -23.70
C ALA A 37 6.41 13.65 -24.70
N LYS A 38 7.34 12.77 -24.26
CA LYS A 38 8.27 12.14 -25.24
C LYS A 38 8.99 10.86 -24.84
N GLY A 39 8.41 10.03 -23.96
CA GLY A 39 9.05 8.78 -23.55
C GLY A 39 10.29 8.99 -22.66
N ILE A 40 10.94 7.90 -22.29
CA ILE A 40 12.04 7.89 -21.31
C ILE A 40 13.31 8.44 -21.97
N ASP A 41 13.57 9.73 -21.79
CA ASP A 41 14.78 10.39 -22.28
C ASP A 41 15.84 10.45 -21.15
N PHE A 42 16.89 9.64 -21.28
CA PHE A 42 17.92 9.46 -20.25
C PHE A 42 18.88 10.67 -20.10
N SER A 43 18.72 11.75 -20.87
CA SER A 43 19.54 12.96 -20.75
C SER A 43 18.99 13.99 -19.75
N LEU A 44 17.81 13.75 -19.18
CA LEU A 44 17.09 14.68 -18.29
C LEU A 44 16.97 14.15 -16.85
N PHE A 45 17.95 13.36 -16.40
CA PHE A 45 18.06 12.97 -14.99
C PHE A 45 18.27 14.23 -14.14
N THR A 46 17.27 14.61 -13.36
CA THR A 46 17.36 15.77 -12.46
C THR A 46 16.97 15.38 -11.05
N LEU A 47 17.80 15.75 -10.07
CA LEU A 47 17.47 15.62 -8.64
C LEU A 47 16.51 16.72 -8.17
N GLN A 48 16.12 17.64 -9.06
CA GLN A 48 15.29 18.79 -8.75
C GLN A 48 13.88 18.38 -8.30
N ASN A 49 13.35 17.27 -8.80
CA ASN A 49 12.07 16.69 -8.33
C ASN A 49 12.08 16.36 -6.84
N TYR A 50 13.19 15.83 -6.32
CA TYR A 50 13.31 15.54 -4.89
C TYR A 50 13.30 16.84 -4.08
N PHE A 51 14.09 17.84 -4.49
CA PHE A 51 14.09 19.15 -3.81
C PHE A 51 12.72 19.84 -3.85
N LEU A 52 12.01 19.79 -4.99
CA LEU A 52 10.65 20.30 -5.12
C LEU A 52 9.66 19.51 -4.25
N ALA A 53 9.76 18.18 -4.19
CA ALA A 53 8.91 17.35 -3.33
C ALA A 53 9.15 17.64 -1.84
N PHE A 54 10.40 17.85 -1.42
CA PHE A 54 10.72 18.22 -0.04
C PHE A 54 10.29 19.65 0.30
N SER A 55 10.40 20.60 -0.64
CA SER A 55 10.11 22.02 -0.38
C SER A 55 8.65 22.42 -0.59
N GLN A 56 7.94 21.87 -1.58
CA GLN A 56 6.57 22.27 -1.91
C GLN A 56 5.51 21.37 -1.25
N ALA A 57 5.80 20.07 -1.08
CA ALA A 57 4.81 19.11 -0.61
C ALA A 57 4.90 18.77 0.88
N ASN A 58 5.80 19.39 1.67
CA ASN A 58 6.05 19.02 3.07
C ASN A 58 6.13 17.49 3.27
N LEU A 59 6.78 16.79 2.33
CA LEU A 59 6.81 15.33 2.25
C LEU A 59 7.22 14.70 3.59
N LEU A 60 8.19 15.32 4.27
CA LEU A 60 8.74 14.84 5.53
C LEU A 60 7.67 14.80 6.64
N THR A 61 6.80 15.80 6.71
CA THR A 61 5.67 15.83 7.66
C THR A 61 4.68 14.70 7.37
N PHE A 62 4.36 14.45 6.10
CA PHE A 62 3.49 13.34 5.72
C PHE A 62 4.12 11.99 6.07
N MET A 63 5.41 11.80 5.80
CA MET A 63 6.13 10.58 6.14
C MET A 63 6.13 10.31 7.64
N ILE A 64 6.42 11.33 8.47
CA ILE A 64 6.38 11.20 9.93
C ILE A 64 4.97 10.90 10.41
N ASN A 65 3.96 11.61 9.92
CA ASN A 65 2.57 11.37 10.31
C ASN A 65 2.12 9.94 9.99
N SER A 66 2.42 9.46 8.78
CA SER A 66 2.10 8.07 8.39
C SER A 66 2.88 7.05 9.22
N LEU A 67 4.14 7.32 9.56
CA LEU A 67 4.94 6.45 10.42
C LEU A 67 4.33 6.36 11.82
N VAL A 68 4.03 7.49 12.45
CA VAL A 68 3.45 7.53 13.79
C VAL A 68 2.09 6.82 13.81
N ILE A 69 1.21 7.10 12.85
CA ILE A 69 -0.11 6.47 12.76
C ILE A 69 0.03 4.97 12.52
N SER A 70 0.88 4.53 11.59
CA SER A 70 1.04 3.11 11.27
C SER A 70 1.62 2.31 12.44
N VAL A 71 2.63 2.83 13.14
CA VAL A 71 3.20 2.20 14.34
C VAL A 71 2.14 2.06 15.43
N PHE A 72 1.41 3.13 15.73
CA PHE A 72 0.35 3.10 16.74
C PHE A 72 -0.75 2.10 16.36
N LEU A 73 -1.19 2.11 15.10
CA LEU A 73 -2.22 1.20 14.60
C LEU A 73 -1.79 -0.26 14.70
N VAL A 74 -0.57 -0.59 14.27
CA VAL A 74 -0.03 -1.95 14.35
C VAL A 74 0.08 -2.41 15.80
N ALA A 75 0.58 -1.56 16.71
CA ALA A 75 0.68 -1.88 18.12
C ALA A 75 -0.70 -2.16 18.74
N ALA A 76 -1.67 -1.26 18.51
CA ALA A 76 -3.04 -1.44 19.00
C ALA A 76 -3.70 -2.69 18.41
N GLN A 77 -3.52 -2.94 17.12
CA GLN A 77 -4.05 -4.12 16.44
C GLN A 77 -3.46 -5.41 17.00
N LEU A 78 -2.16 -5.47 17.27
CA LEU A 78 -1.50 -6.63 17.87
C LEU A 78 -2.00 -6.89 19.29
N LEU A 79 -2.17 -5.83 20.10
CA LEU A 79 -2.73 -5.96 21.44
C LEU A 79 -4.16 -6.50 21.39
N VAL A 80 -5.04 -5.90 20.59
CA VAL A 80 -6.45 -6.34 20.50
C VAL A 80 -6.55 -7.75 19.92
N SER A 81 -5.81 -8.07 18.85
CA SER A 81 -5.85 -9.39 18.23
C SER A 81 -5.28 -10.49 19.11
N SER A 82 -4.22 -10.21 19.88
CA SER A 82 -3.67 -11.17 20.85
C SER A 82 -4.62 -11.44 22.01
N LEU A 83 -5.26 -10.40 22.56
CA LEU A 83 -6.29 -10.55 23.61
C LEU A 83 -7.50 -11.33 23.08
N ALA A 84 -7.95 -11.04 21.86
CA ALA A 84 -9.05 -11.76 21.23
C ALA A 84 -8.71 -13.24 21.00
N ALA A 85 -7.51 -13.54 20.48
CA ALA A 85 -7.02 -14.90 20.30
C ALA A 85 -6.94 -15.66 21.63
N TYR A 86 -6.45 -15.01 22.68
CA TYR A 86 -6.40 -15.58 24.03
C TYR A 86 -7.80 -15.95 24.54
N ALA A 87 -8.79 -15.06 24.39
CA ALA A 87 -10.17 -15.34 24.77
C ALA A 87 -10.73 -16.55 24.00
N PHE A 88 -10.54 -16.62 22.68
CA PHE A 88 -11.00 -17.74 21.86
C PHE A 88 -10.42 -19.10 22.26
N VAL A 89 -9.12 -19.14 22.59
CA VAL A 89 -8.43 -20.38 22.95
C VAL A 89 -8.77 -20.82 24.36
N PHE A 90 -8.62 -19.94 25.37
CA PHE A 90 -8.61 -20.36 26.77
C PHE A 90 -9.98 -20.27 27.47
N ILE A 91 -10.91 -19.45 27.00
CA ILE A 91 -12.22 -19.31 27.65
C ILE A 91 -13.23 -20.15 26.89
N GLU A 92 -13.85 -21.15 27.51
CA GLU A 92 -14.89 -21.99 26.88
C GLU A 92 -16.25 -21.29 26.85
N PHE A 93 -16.53 -20.52 25.79
CA PHE A 93 -17.85 -19.94 25.54
C PHE A 93 -18.71 -20.81 24.59
N ARG A 94 -20.02 -20.90 24.86
CA ARG A 94 -20.99 -21.70 24.09
C ARG A 94 -21.11 -21.25 22.61
N SER A 95 -20.84 -19.98 22.31
CA SER A 95 -21.09 -19.35 21.00
C SER A 95 -19.83 -18.93 20.24
N LYS A 96 -18.67 -19.60 20.44
CA LYS A 96 -17.40 -19.24 19.77
C LYS A 96 -17.54 -19.16 18.24
N ALA A 97 -18.26 -20.13 17.66
CA ALA A 97 -18.42 -20.25 16.21
C ALA A 97 -19.20 -19.07 15.59
N TRP A 98 -20.15 -18.49 16.33
CA TRP A 98 -20.93 -17.34 15.85
C TRP A 98 -20.05 -16.09 15.74
N TRP A 99 -19.28 -15.78 16.79
CA TRP A 99 -18.35 -14.65 16.78
C TRP A 99 -17.23 -14.82 15.75
N PHE A 100 -16.73 -16.04 15.57
CA PHE A 100 -15.76 -16.35 14.52
C PHE A 100 -16.34 -16.11 13.11
N SER A 101 -17.57 -16.54 12.86
CA SER A 101 -18.25 -16.30 11.59
C SER A 101 -18.44 -14.81 11.30
N VAL A 102 -18.78 -14.01 12.30
CA VAL A 102 -18.90 -12.54 12.15
C VAL A 102 -17.55 -11.90 11.81
N PHE A 103 -16.46 -12.35 12.45
CA PHE A 103 -15.11 -11.90 12.13
C PHE A 103 -14.72 -12.22 10.67
N LEU A 104 -14.97 -13.45 10.20
CA LEU A 104 -14.75 -13.82 8.79
C LEU A 104 -15.63 -13.01 7.83
N ALA A 105 -16.90 -12.76 8.19
CA ALA A 105 -17.79 -11.97 7.37
C ALA A 105 -17.26 -10.55 7.18
N THR A 106 -16.65 -9.95 8.21
CA THR A 106 -16.06 -8.61 8.13
C THR A 106 -14.85 -8.56 7.19
N LEU A 107 -14.03 -9.63 7.14
CA LEU A 107 -12.92 -9.74 6.17
C LEU A 107 -13.42 -9.82 4.72
N MET A 108 -14.63 -10.34 4.50
CA MET A 108 -15.24 -10.45 3.17
C MET A 108 -15.94 -9.17 2.72
N VAL A 109 -16.16 -8.18 3.59
CA VAL A 109 -16.79 -6.91 3.22
C VAL A 109 -15.77 -6.08 2.41
N PRO A 110 -15.99 -5.86 1.10
CA PRO A 110 -15.12 -5.00 0.33
C PRO A 110 -15.36 -3.55 0.75
N LEU A 111 -14.34 -2.91 1.34
CA LEU A 111 -14.39 -1.50 1.74
C LEU A 111 -14.48 -0.52 0.55
N SER A 112 -14.41 -1.02 -0.69
CA SER A 112 -14.41 -0.23 -1.92
C SER A 112 -15.71 0.55 -2.20
N ARG A 113 -16.79 0.30 -1.45
CA ARG A 113 -18.05 1.03 -1.61
C ARG A 113 -18.27 2.20 -0.66
N PHE A 114 -17.41 2.38 0.35
CA PHE A 114 -17.66 3.42 1.37
C PHE A 114 -17.36 4.85 0.86
N SER A 115 -16.56 5.01 -0.20
CA SER A 115 -16.12 6.33 -0.67
C SER A 115 -17.05 7.02 -1.70
N SER A 116 -18.29 6.52 -1.95
CA SER A 116 -19.07 6.93 -3.12
C SER A 116 -20.18 8.00 -2.99
N PRO A 117 -20.59 8.60 -1.85
CA PRO A 117 -21.63 9.63 -1.90
C PRO A 117 -21.19 10.97 -1.32
N THR A 118 -20.15 11.60 -1.88
CA THR A 118 -19.83 13.02 -1.59
C THR A 118 -19.46 13.84 -2.83
N LEU A 119 -19.82 13.40 -4.05
CA LEU A 119 -19.80 14.30 -5.19
C LEU A 119 -21.07 15.16 -5.15
N PRO A 120 -21.00 16.48 -4.86
CA PRO A 120 -22.14 17.36 -5.05
C PRO A 120 -22.55 17.31 -6.53
N ALA A 121 -23.85 17.15 -6.78
CA ALA A 121 -24.44 17.06 -8.11
C ALA A 121 -24.42 18.40 -8.89
N SER A 122 -23.38 19.23 -8.72
CA SER A 122 -23.28 20.56 -9.34
C SER A 122 -22.35 20.63 -10.56
N SER A 123 -21.68 19.55 -10.95
CA SER A 123 -20.75 19.55 -12.10
C SER A 123 -21.31 18.84 -13.36
N ARG A 124 -22.62 18.60 -13.46
CA ARG A 124 -23.26 18.00 -14.65
C ARG A 124 -23.81 19.02 -15.64
N SER A 125 -23.55 20.31 -15.43
CA SER A 125 -23.98 21.38 -16.34
C SER A 125 -22.89 22.44 -16.51
N ALA A 126 -21.88 22.12 -17.31
CA ALA A 126 -21.00 23.08 -18.01
C ALA A 126 -20.39 22.37 -19.23
#